data_AF-A0A2K8UCX6-F1
#
_entry.id   AF-A0A2K8UCX6-F1
#
_cell.length_a   1.000
_cell.length_b   1.000
_cell.length_c   1.000
_cell.angle_alpha   90.00
_cell.angle_beta   90.00
_cell.angle_gamma   90.00
#
_symmetry.space_group_name_H-M   'P 1'
#
loop_
_entity.id
_entity.type
_entity.pdbx_description
1 polymer ?
#
loop_
_entity_poly.entity_id
_entity_poly.type
_entity_poly.pdbx_seq_one_letter_code
_entity_poly.pdbx_strand_id
1 'polypeptide(L)'
;MARTLISAVLSALALVGALAAQVVLAGDAQGYVKAGSRAATHGACVEPTQYMRRHHMDLIQHQRDATVHQGIRGTRHSLAGCIECHVGPGSDGHPVAVNAEHQFCRSCHEFAAVKVNCFDCHDGVPRGGPLSESAQSAMDAATQQGLGRGAADGSVRSAREGQGQ
;
A
#
# COMPACT_ATOMS: atom_id res chain seq x y z
N MET A 1 61.19 -8.13 14.98
CA MET A 1 60.70 -7.68 13.65
C MET A 1 59.63 -8.61 13.08
N ALA A 2 59.81 -9.94 13.04
CA ALA A 2 58.79 -10.85 12.49
C ALA A 2 57.43 -10.83 13.24
N ARG A 3 57.43 -10.78 14.58
CA ARG A 3 56.19 -10.75 15.40
C ARG A 3 55.35 -9.48 15.22
N THR A 4 56.00 -8.34 15.02
CA THR A 4 55.34 -7.05 14.79
C THR A 4 54.74 -6.98 13.39
N LEU A 5 55.41 -7.59 12.40
CA LEU A 5 54.88 -7.73 11.03
C LEU A 5 53.68 -8.67 10.97
N ILE A 6 53.72 -9.80 11.68
CA ILE A 6 52.59 -10.76 11.74
C ILE A 6 51.37 -10.11 12.41
N SER A 7 51.56 -9.39 13.51
CA SER A 7 50.44 -8.73 14.23
C SER A 7 49.82 -7.60 13.41
N ALA A 8 50.62 -6.82 12.68
CA ALA A 8 50.13 -5.78 11.78
C ALA A 8 49.33 -6.35 10.61
N VAL A 9 49.78 -7.47 10.01
CA VAL A 9 49.06 -8.17 8.93
C VAL A 9 47.73 -8.73 9.43
N LEU A 10 47.71 -9.38 10.60
CA LEU A 10 46.46 -9.90 11.18
C LEU A 10 45.45 -8.78 11.48
N SER A 11 45.93 -7.65 11.99
CA SER A 11 45.07 -6.48 12.28
C SER A 11 44.50 -5.87 11.00
N ALA A 12 45.31 -5.78 9.93
CA ALA A 12 44.87 -5.28 8.63
C ALA A 12 43.84 -6.21 7.97
N LEU A 13 44.05 -7.53 8.01
CA LEU A 13 43.07 -8.51 7.53
C LEU A 13 41.76 -8.45 8.31
N ALA A 14 41.82 -8.28 9.64
CA ALA A 14 40.62 -8.13 10.46
C ALA A 14 39.82 -6.87 10.10
N LEU A 15 40.51 -5.73 9.85
CA LEU A 15 39.86 -4.50 9.42
C LEU A 15 39.21 -4.63 8.04
N VAL A 16 39.89 -5.25 7.09
CA VAL A 16 39.35 -5.49 5.73
C VAL A 16 38.17 -6.45 5.78
N GLY A 17 38.24 -7.51 6.60
CA GLY A 17 37.12 -8.42 6.82
C GLY A 17 35.90 -7.71 7.45
N ALA A 18 36.14 -6.83 8.42
CA ALA A 18 35.07 -6.03 9.03
C ALA A 18 34.44 -5.04 8.04
N LEU A 19 35.23 -4.42 7.16
CA LEU A 19 34.71 -3.53 6.11
C LEU A 19 33.90 -4.29 5.04
N ALA A 20 34.37 -5.46 4.62
CA ALA A 20 33.67 -6.29 3.65
C ALA A 20 32.31 -6.79 4.19
N ALA A 21 32.22 -7.07 5.49
CA ALA A 21 30.96 -7.46 6.12
C ALA A 21 29.88 -6.37 6.06
N GLN A 22 30.27 -5.08 6.10
CA GLN A 22 29.31 -3.96 5.97
C GLN A 22 28.67 -3.89 4.57
N VAL A 23 29.38 -4.32 3.53
CA VAL A 23 28.87 -4.32 2.14
C VAL A 23 27.83 -5.42 1.92
N VAL A 24 27.99 -6.57 2.57
CA VAL A 24 27.03 -7.70 2.48
C VAL A 24 25.72 -7.39 3.19
N LEU A 25 25.75 -6.61 4.28
CA LEU A 25 24.56 -6.19 5.04
C LEU A 25 23.76 -5.05 4.39
N ALA A 26 24.34 -4.34 3.42
CA ALA A 26 23.65 -3.27 2.68
C ALA A 26 22.72 -3.81 1.56
N GLY A 27 22.66 -5.13 1.39
CA GLY A 27 22.01 -5.81 0.26
C GLY A 27 20.50 -6.05 0.37
N ASP A 28 19.84 -5.70 1.47
CA ASP A 28 18.39 -5.83 1.60
C ASP A 28 17.74 -4.49 1.97
N ALA A 29 17.74 -3.58 0.99
CA ALA A 29 16.71 -2.57 0.94
C ALA A 29 15.36 -3.30 0.81
N GLN A 30 14.71 -3.53 1.94
CA GLN A 30 13.30 -3.92 2.01
C GLN A 30 12.56 -3.10 0.95
N GLY A 31 12.08 -3.78 -0.09
CA GLY A 31 11.59 -3.11 -1.29
C GLY A 31 10.53 -2.06 -0.95
N TYR A 32 10.52 -0.95 -1.68
CA TYR A 32 9.52 0.13 -1.57
C TYR A 32 8.10 -0.31 -2.01
N VAL A 33 7.86 -1.61 -2.06
CA VAL A 33 6.65 -2.24 -2.59
C VAL A 33 6.37 -3.47 -1.74
N LYS A 34 5.10 -3.65 -1.35
CA LYS A 34 4.70 -4.77 -0.50
C LYS A 34 4.96 -6.10 -1.20
N ALA A 35 5.74 -6.97 -0.58
CA ALA A 35 5.94 -8.34 -1.07
C ALA A 35 4.59 -9.07 -1.23
N GLY A 36 4.42 -9.75 -2.36
CA GLY A 36 3.17 -10.41 -2.75
C GLY A 36 2.14 -9.52 -3.44
N SER A 37 2.33 -8.19 -3.49
CA SER A 37 1.51 -7.31 -4.32
C SER A 37 1.85 -7.46 -5.81
N ARG A 38 0.92 -7.06 -6.69
CA ARG A 38 1.18 -7.03 -8.13
C ARG A 38 2.33 -6.08 -8.48
N ALA A 39 2.45 -4.97 -7.76
CA ALA A 39 3.54 -4.03 -7.97
C ALA A 39 4.93 -4.67 -7.73
N ALA A 40 5.02 -5.71 -6.88
CA ALA A 40 6.28 -6.41 -6.63
C ALA A 40 6.73 -7.31 -7.80
N THR A 41 5.82 -7.64 -8.73
CA THR A 41 6.11 -8.56 -9.85
C THR A 41 6.41 -7.85 -11.17
N HIS A 42 6.45 -6.50 -11.20
CA HIS A 42 6.63 -5.71 -12.41
C HIS A 42 7.71 -4.64 -12.26
N GLY A 43 8.43 -4.33 -13.35
CA GLY A 43 9.44 -3.25 -13.36
C GLY A 43 8.84 -1.84 -13.38
N ALA A 44 7.58 -1.70 -13.82
CA ALA A 44 6.80 -0.48 -13.80
C ALA A 44 5.31 -0.82 -13.79
N CYS A 45 4.49 0.01 -13.12
CA CYS A 45 3.04 -0.07 -13.18
C CYS A 45 2.47 1.10 -13.97
N VAL A 46 2.39 2.29 -13.35
CA VAL A 46 1.97 3.51 -14.03
C VAL A 46 3.15 4.29 -14.59
N GLU A 47 4.33 4.25 -13.95
CA GLU A 47 5.57 4.89 -14.40
C GLU A 47 6.77 4.07 -13.90
N PRO A 48 8.01 4.33 -14.38
CA PRO A 48 9.20 3.68 -13.84
C PRO A 48 9.40 3.93 -12.34
N THR A 49 9.89 2.92 -11.60
CA THR A 49 10.08 3.00 -10.13
C THR A 49 10.88 4.23 -9.69
N GLN A 50 11.95 4.58 -10.41
CA GLN A 50 12.77 5.76 -10.07
C GLN A 50 12.03 7.09 -10.26
N TYR A 51 11.07 7.15 -11.18
CA TYR A 51 10.22 8.31 -11.36
C TYR A 51 9.20 8.39 -10.24
N MET A 52 8.51 7.27 -9.95
CA MET A 52 7.54 7.20 -8.86
C MET A 52 8.15 7.59 -7.51
N ARG A 53 9.35 7.12 -7.17
CA ARG A 53 10.04 7.51 -5.91
C ARG A 53 10.23 9.02 -5.74
N ARG A 54 10.35 9.77 -6.84
CA ARG A 54 10.56 11.22 -6.83
C ARG A 54 9.27 12.02 -6.93
N HIS A 55 8.27 11.50 -7.62
CA HIS A 55 7.06 12.24 -8.00
C HIS A 55 5.76 11.66 -7.44
N HIS A 56 5.81 10.61 -6.61
CA HIS A 56 4.63 9.90 -6.10
C HIS A 56 3.59 10.83 -5.49
N MET A 57 4.01 11.70 -4.57
CA MET A 57 3.09 12.59 -3.86
C MET A 57 2.52 13.68 -4.77
N ASP A 58 3.31 14.22 -5.70
CA ASP A 58 2.85 15.23 -6.66
C ASP A 58 1.75 14.66 -7.57
N LEU A 59 1.95 13.43 -8.06
CA LEU A 59 0.99 12.72 -8.90
C LEU A 59 -0.30 12.43 -8.12
N ILE A 60 -0.19 11.95 -6.87
CA ILE A 60 -1.36 11.67 -6.03
C ILE A 60 -2.12 12.96 -5.70
N GLN A 61 -1.43 14.06 -5.40
CA GLN A 61 -2.06 15.34 -5.09
C GLN A 61 -2.83 15.89 -6.30
N HIS A 62 -2.19 15.93 -7.47
CA HIS A 62 -2.86 16.35 -8.71
C HIS A 62 -4.06 15.45 -9.02
N GLN A 63 -3.91 14.14 -8.86
CA GLN A 63 -5.00 13.21 -9.12
C GLN A 63 -6.15 13.38 -8.12
N ARG A 64 -5.84 13.61 -6.84
CA ARG A 64 -6.85 13.89 -5.81
C ARG A 64 -7.67 15.10 -6.22
N ASP A 65 -7.02 16.19 -6.61
CA ASP A 65 -7.71 17.43 -6.97
C ASP A 65 -8.54 17.25 -8.24
N ALA A 66 -7.99 16.56 -9.26
CA ALA A 66 -8.73 16.20 -10.47
C ALA A 66 -9.98 15.34 -10.15
N THR A 67 -9.87 14.38 -9.23
CA THR A 67 -10.97 13.46 -8.91
C THR A 67 -12.02 14.12 -8.02
N VAL A 68 -11.59 14.76 -6.94
CA VAL A 68 -12.46 15.25 -5.86
C VAL A 68 -13.02 16.64 -6.18
N HIS A 69 -12.18 17.54 -6.70
CA HIS A 69 -12.61 18.91 -6.97
C HIS A 69 -13.16 19.10 -8.39
N GLN A 70 -12.63 18.36 -9.37
CA GLN A 70 -13.00 18.53 -10.78
C GLN A 70 -13.87 17.39 -11.33
N GLY A 71 -14.04 16.29 -10.58
CA GLY A 71 -14.86 15.15 -11.01
C GLY A 71 -14.27 14.29 -12.12
N ILE A 72 -12.99 14.45 -12.45
CA ILE A 72 -12.30 13.71 -13.52
C ILE A 72 -11.88 12.32 -13.01
N ARG A 73 -12.28 11.26 -13.72
CA ARG A 73 -12.03 9.86 -13.33
C ARG A 73 -11.39 9.06 -14.46
N GLY A 74 -10.84 7.89 -14.14
CA GLY A 74 -10.29 6.95 -15.13
C GLY A 74 -8.96 7.38 -15.74
N THR A 75 -8.21 8.25 -15.07
CA THR A 75 -6.88 8.68 -15.50
C THR A 75 -5.82 7.60 -15.19
N ARG A 76 -4.68 7.67 -15.89
CA ARG A 76 -3.51 6.79 -15.66
C ARG A 76 -3.05 6.76 -14.21
N HIS A 77 -3.11 7.90 -13.50
CA HIS A 77 -2.60 8.05 -12.13
C HIS A 77 -3.70 7.94 -11.07
N SER A 78 -4.87 7.37 -11.41
CA SER A 78 -5.99 7.25 -10.47
C SER A 78 -5.60 6.53 -9.18
N LEU A 79 -6.07 7.04 -8.03
CA LEU A 79 -5.80 6.45 -6.72
C LEU A 79 -6.30 5.00 -6.63
N ALA A 80 -7.46 4.71 -7.24
CA ALA A 80 -8.00 3.35 -7.33
C ALA A 80 -7.05 2.41 -8.09
N GLY A 81 -6.50 2.85 -9.23
CA GLY A 81 -5.51 2.06 -9.99
C GLY A 81 -4.22 1.82 -9.20
N CYS A 82 -3.79 2.78 -8.37
CA CYS A 82 -2.66 2.57 -7.47
C CYS A 82 -2.95 1.47 -6.44
N ILE A 83 -4.12 1.51 -5.78
CA ILE A 83 -4.56 0.52 -4.79
C ILE A 83 -4.65 -0.89 -5.40
N GLU A 84 -5.19 -1.00 -6.61
CA GLU A 84 -5.32 -2.26 -7.36
C GLU A 84 -3.98 -2.98 -7.62
N CYS A 85 -2.85 -2.26 -7.58
CA CYS A 85 -1.52 -2.83 -7.81
C CYS A 85 -0.67 -2.92 -6.53
N HIS A 86 -0.80 -1.95 -5.62
CA HIS A 86 0.06 -1.82 -4.44
C HIS A 86 -0.44 -2.57 -3.20
N VAL A 87 -1.72 -2.92 -3.13
CA VAL A 87 -2.24 -3.73 -2.03
C VAL A 87 -1.64 -5.13 -2.10
N GLY A 88 -1.04 -5.56 -0.98
CA GLY A 88 -0.56 -6.92 -0.81
C GLY A 88 -1.61 -7.82 -0.13
N PRO A 89 -1.40 -9.14 -0.17
CA PRO A 89 -2.24 -10.08 0.54
C PRO A 89 -2.00 -10.04 2.05
N GLY A 90 -3.02 -10.40 2.82
CA GLY A 90 -2.95 -10.77 4.23
C GLY A 90 -2.50 -12.22 4.43
N SER A 91 -2.61 -12.71 5.66
CA SER A 91 -2.24 -14.09 6.02
C SER A 91 -3.11 -15.17 5.35
N ASP A 92 -4.33 -14.81 4.99
CA ASP A 92 -5.30 -15.64 4.27
C ASP A 92 -5.13 -15.60 2.74
N GLY A 93 -4.15 -14.84 2.24
CA GLY A 93 -3.88 -14.69 0.82
C GLY A 93 -4.79 -13.66 0.11
N HIS A 94 -5.70 -13.02 0.82
CA HIS A 94 -6.63 -12.05 0.26
C HIS A 94 -6.18 -10.59 0.49
N PRO A 95 -6.62 -9.63 -0.35
CA PRO A 95 -6.24 -8.23 -0.19
C PRO A 95 -6.65 -7.66 1.16
N VAL A 96 -5.73 -6.95 1.81
CA VAL A 96 -5.99 -6.15 3.02
C VAL A 96 -6.14 -4.67 2.68
N ALA A 97 -6.73 -3.87 3.56
CA ALA A 97 -6.85 -2.43 3.35
C ALA A 97 -5.48 -1.75 3.22
N VAL A 98 -5.35 -0.78 2.32
CA VAL A 98 -4.09 -0.09 1.99
C VAL A 98 -3.50 0.70 3.17
N ASN A 99 -4.32 1.06 4.15
CA ASN A 99 -3.93 1.73 5.39
C ASN A 99 -3.65 0.76 6.56
N ALA A 100 -3.76 -0.56 6.35
CA ALA A 100 -3.44 -1.56 7.35
C ALA A 100 -1.94 -1.61 7.66
N GLU A 101 -1.60 -2.17 8.81
CA GLU A 101 -0.21 -2.37 9.21
C GLU A 101 0.57 -3.19 8.16
N HIS A 102 1.86 -2.86 8.02
CA HIS A 102 2.77 -3.47 7.05
C HIS A 102 2.41 -3.28 5.57
N GLN A 103 1.35 -2.54 5.22
CA GLN A 103 1.13 -2.09 3.85
C GLN A 103 2.01 -0.87 3.55
N PHE A 104 2.47 -0.78 2.29
CA PHE A 104 3.42 0.27 1.88
C PHE A 104 2.91 1.69 2.16
N CYS A 105 1.64 1.98 1.84
CA CYS A 105 1.07 3.32 2.04
C CYS A 105 1.05 3.69 3.52
N ARG A 106 0.70 2.75 4.41
CA ARG A 106 0.75 2.96 5.86
C ARG A 106 2.16 3.26 6.35
N SER A 107 3.14 2.41 6.00
CA SER A 107 4.53 2.58 6.42
C SER A 107 5.13 3.91 5.97
N CYS A 108 4.85 4.34 4.73
CA CYS A 108 5.32 5.62 4.21
C CYS A 108 4.71 6.80 4.96
N HIS A 109 3.40 6.76 5.24
CA HIS A 109 2.71 7.82 5.95
C HIS A 109 3.12 7.93 7.42
N GLU A 110 3.40 6.79 8.07
CA GLU A 110 4.01 6.78 9.40
C GLU A 110 5.40 7.41 9.38
N PHE A 111 6.25 7.02 8.43
CA PHE A 111 7.59 7.59 8.27
C PHE A 111 7.55 9.11 8.03
N ALA A 112 6.62 9.57 7.19
CA ALA A 112 6.46 10.99 6.87
C ALA A 112 5.66 11.77 7.93
N ALA A 113 5.14 11.11 8.97
CA ALA A 113 4.23 11.68 9.97
C ALA A 113 2.97 12.35 9.37
N VAL A 114 2.45 11.79 8.27
CA VAL A 114 1.24 12.28 7.58
C VAL A 114 0.04 11.41 7.95
N LYS A 115 -1.08 12.05 8.28
CA LYS A 115 -2.37 11.36 8.47
C LYS A 115 -3.22 11.52 7.21
N VAL A 116 -3.62 10.39 6.63
CA VAL A 116 -4.61 10.34 5.54
C VAL A 116 -5.89 9.71 6.09
N ASN A 117 -6.99 10.44 6.04
CA ASN A 117 -8.28 10.03 6.58
C ASN A 117 -9.32 9.66 5.50
N CYS A 118 -8.95 9.71 4.22
CA CYS A 118 -9.87 9.38 3.11
C CYS A 118 -10.45 7.96 3.27
N PHE A 119 -9.61 7.01 3.70
CA PHE A 119 -9.98 5.60 3.83
C PHE A 119 -10.66 5.24 5.15
N ASP A 120 -10.86 6.23 6.03
CA ASP A 120 -11.66 6.02 7.24
C ASP A 120 -13.15 5.87 6.87
N CYS A 121 -13.54 6.36 5.68
CA CYS A 121 -14.90 6.27 5.15
C CYS A 121 -14.98 5.75 3.70
N HIS A 122 -13.85 5.62 2.98
CA HIS A 122 -13.80 5.10 1.61
C HIS A 122 -13.01 3.80 1.52
N ASP A 123 -13.37 2.95 0.55
CA ASP A 123 -12.72 1.65 0.34
C ASP A 123 -11.22 1.80 0.12
N GLY A 124 -10.45 1.15 1.00
CA GLY A 124 -8.98 1.06 0.90
C GLY A 124 -8.48 -0.21 0.20
N VAL A 125 -9.36 -0.95 -0.48
CA VAL A 125 -9.07 -2.26 -1.09
C VAL A 125 -9.34 -2.23 -2.60
N PRO A 126 -8.74 -3.14 -3.40
CA PRO A 126 -9.09 -3.29 -4.80
C PRO A 126 -10.57 -3.63 -4.98
N ARG A 127 -11.19 -3.14 -6.06
CA ARG A 127 -12.60 -3.44 -6.37
C ARG A 127 -12.75 -4.85 -6.92
N GLY A 128 -13.80 -5.54 -6.47
CA GLY A 128 -14.25 -6.81 -7.05
C GLY A 128 -13.30 -7.97 -6.74
N GLY A 129 -13.55 -8.68 -5.65
CA GLY A 129 -12.81 -9.87 -5.26
C GLY A 129 -13.05 -10.20 -3.78
N PRO A 130 -12.72 -11.43 -3.35
CA PRO A 130 -12.72 -11.77 -1.92
C PRO A 130 -11.64 -10.95 -1.20
N LEU A 131 -12.05 -10.28 -0.13
CA LEU A 131 -11.19 -9.50 0.76
C LEU A 131 -10.70 -10.37 1.92
N SER A 132 -9.63 -9.96 2.59
CA SER A 132 -9.21 -10.63 3.81
C SER A 132 -10.26 -10.52 4.91
N GLU A 133 -10.28 -11.46 5.85
CA GLU A 133 -11.19 -11.39 7.01
C GLU A 133 -11.00 -10.08 7.77
N SER A 134 -9.75 -9.59 7.87
CA SER A 134 -9.42 -8.32 8.51
C SER A 134 -9.93 -7.11 7.74
N ALA A 135 -9.89 -7.12 6.39
CA ALA A 135 -10.43 -6.06 5.57
C ALA A 135 -11.97 -6.06 5.63
N GLN A 136 -12.60 -7.23 5.59
CA GLN A 136 -14.04 -7.38 5.73
C GLN A 136 -14.51 -6.87 7.09
N SER A 137 -13.84 -7.27 8.17
CA SER A 137 -14.15 -6.83 9.53
C SER A 137 -14.02 -5.31 9.70
N ALA A 138 -13.01 -4.69 9.06
CA ALA A 138 -12.84 -3.24 9.08
C ALA A 138 -13.98 -2.51 8.35
N MET A 139 -14.42 -3.02 7.20
CA MET A 139 -15.56 -2.48 6.45
C MET A 139 -16.88 -2.65 7.20
N ASP A 140 -17.08 -3.80 7.83
CA ASP A 140 -18.28 -4.09 8.63
C ASP A 140 -18.34 -3.19 9.88
N ALA A 141 -17.20 -2.96 10.54
CA ALA A 141 -17.10 -2.05 11.68
C ALA A 141 -17.41 -0.60 11.29
N ALA A 142 -16.92 -0.12 10.14
CA ALA A 142 -17.24 1.21 9.62
C ALA A 142 -18.74 1.33 9.27
N THR A 143 -19.35 0.26 8.77
CA THR A 143 -20.78 0.20 8.48
C THR A 143 -21.62 0.28 9.77
N GLN A 144 -21.26 -0.47 10.80
CA GLN A 144 -21.93 -0.46 12.11
C GLN A 144 -21.85 0.91 12.82
N GLN A 145 -20.79 1.68 12.54
CA GLN A 145 -20.62 3.04 13.05
C GLN A 145 -21.38 4.11 12.22
N GLY A 146 -22.14 3.69 11.19
CA GLY A 146 -22.89 4.60 10.33
C GLY A 146 -22.03 5.42 9.36
N LEU A 147 -20.75 5.04 9.18
CA LEU A 147 -19.79 5.74 8.32
C LEU A 147 -19.76 5.16 6.89
N GLY A 148 -20.34 3.99 6.66
CA GLY A 148 -20.49 3.37 5.34
C GLY A 148 -21.84 3.70 4.69
N ARG A 149 -21.86 4.55 3.67
CA ARG A 149 -23.01 4.67 2.76
C ARG A 149 -22.89 3.63 1.65
N GLY A 150 -23.72 2.59 1.71
CA GLY A 150 -23.90 1.69 0.58
C GLY A 150 -24.43 0.30 0.91
N ALA A 151 -25.30 0.14 1.92
CA ALA A 151 -26.11 -1.06 2.01
C ALA A 151 -26.94 -1.17 0.72
N ALA A 152 -26.79 -2.30 0.05
CA ALA A 152 -27.61 -2.70 -1.08
C ALA A 152 -29.10 -2.45 -0.78
N ASP A 153 -29.73 -1.59 -1.58
CA ASP A 153 -31.19 -1.57 -1.69
C ASP A 153 -31.63 -2.87 -2.39
N GLY A 154 -31.81 -3.91 -1.57
CA GLY A 154 -32.58 -5.10 -1.88
C GLY A 154 -34.00 -5.01 -1.32
N SER A 155 -34.57 -3.81 -1.12
CA SER A 155 -35.92 -3.63 -0.56
C SER A 155 -36.92 -3.05 -1.56
N VAL A 156 -36.72 -3.30 -2.86
CA VAL A 156 -37.75 -3.13 -3.88
C VAL A 156 -38.41 -4.50 -4.15
N ARG A 157 -39.48 -4.80 -3.40
CA ARG A 157 -40.70 -5.55 -3.81
C ARG A 157 -41.40 -6.20 -2.60
N SER A 158 -42.19 -5.42 -1.86
CA SER A 158 -43.48 -5.90 -1.32
C SER A 158 -44.30 -4.74 -0.74
N ALA A 159 -44.53 -3.71 -1.55
CA ALA A 159 -45.44 -2.63 -1.21
C ALA A 159 -46.04 -2.07 -2.49
N ARG A 160 -46.80 -2.90 -3.22
CA ARG A 160 -47.76 -2.50 -4.27
C ARG A 160 -48.54 -3.73 -4.74
N GLU A 161 -49.39 -4.24 -3.86
CA GLU A 161 -50.59 -4.98 -4.27
C GLU A 161 -51.80 -4.21 -3.76
N GLY A 162 -52.46 -3.52 -4.70
CA GLY A 162 -53.91 -3.43 -4.77
C GLY A 162 -54.64 -2.61 -3.71
N GLN A 163 -54.49 -1.29 -3.71
CA GLN A 163 -55.63 -0.40 -3.44
C GLN A 163 -55.90 0.45 -4.68
N GLY A 164 -57.13 0.32 -5.22
CA GLY A 164 -57.76 1.36 -6.04
C GLY A 164 -58.00 1.01 -7.50
N GLN A 165 -59.07 0.26 -7.77
CA GLN A 165 -60.24 0.72 -8.54
C GLN A 165 -61.37 -0.30 -8.44
#